data_AF-A0A9X2YGW9-F1
#
_entry.id   AF-A0A9X2YGW9-F1
#
_cell.length_a   1.000
_cell.length_b   1.000
_cell.length_c   1.000
_cell.angle_alpha   90.00
_cell.angle_beta   90.00
_cell.angle_gamma   90.00
#
_symmetry.space_group_name_H-M   'P 1'
#
loop_
_entity.id
_entity.type
_entity.pdbx_description
1 polymer ?
#
loop_
_entity_poly.entity_id
_entity_poly.type
_entity_poly.pdbx_seq_one_letter_code
_entity_poly.pdbx_strand_id
1 'polypeptide(L)'
;GRPRGRERRRRHDEAAEALREVAAQLKVFGTEGRKGRLDAAETERERAHVDFERVQRRARAAQLLRTVMGRHRDAMRSRYVDPFRTEVERLGRIVFGETFEVDVDSELRIGHRTLSGRTVPYESLSGGAKEQLGIVARLAGAALVAKEDSVPVVIDDALGFTDAERLTRMAEVFDAVAGDGQVIILTCSPQRYAGVQTALHIELASSTRG
;
A
#
# COMPACT_ATOMS: atom_id res chain seq x y z
N GLY A 1 -97.52 30.78 26.84
CA GLY A 1 -96.05 30.89 26.99
C GLY A 1 -95.29 29.61 27.39
N ARG A 2 -95.94 28.45 27.64
CA ARG A 2 -95.26 27.24 28.15
C ARG A 2 -94.60 26.25 27.13
N PRO A 3 -94.99 26.15 25.84
CA PRO A 3 -94.41 25.15 24.94
C PRO A 3 -93.02 25.54 24.38
N ARG A 4 -92.77 26.84 24.11
CA ARG A 4 -91.49 27.35 23.59
C ARG A 4 -90.31 27.16 24.56
N GLY A 5 -90.57 27.11 25.87
CA GLY A 5 -89.55 26.89 26.89
C GLY A 5 -89.11 25.42 27.02
N ARG A 6 -90.01 24.47 26.74
CA ARG A 6 -89.69 23.03 26.74
C ARG A 6 -88.88 22.62 25.51
N GLU A 7 -89.22 23.17 24.35
CA GLU A 7 -88.48 22.91 23.11
C GLU A 7 -87.06 23.51 23.15
N ARG A 8 -86.89 24.69 23.73
CA ARG A 8 -85.56 25.27 23.98
C ARG A 8 -84.72 24.43 24.95
N ARG A 9 -85.32 23.91 26.03
CA ARG A 9 -84.61 23.01 26.97
C ARG A 9 -84.20 21.72 26.28
N ARG A 10 -85.11 21.09 25.52
CA ARG A 10 -84.79 19.87 24.75
C ARG A 10 -83.64 20.07 23.76
N ARG A 11 -83.66 21.17 22.98
CA ARG A 11 -82.54 21.49 22.06
C ARG A 11 -81.22 21.75 22.79
N HIS A 12 -81.28 22.37 23.97
CA HIS A 12 -80.10 22.61 24.78
C HIS A 12 -79.53 21.30 25.36
N ASP A 13 -80.41 20.39 25.80
CA ASP A 13 -80.02 19.08 26.33
C ASP A 13 -79.41 18.20 25.23
N GLU A 14 -80.02 18.17 24.02
CA GLU A 14 -79.49 17.49 22.83
C GLU A 14 -78.12 18.06 22.41
N ALA A 15 -77.96 19.39 22.41
CA ALA A 15 -76.67 20.02 22.10
C ALA A 15 -75.60 19.75 23.18
N ALA A 16 -75.98 19.71 24.45
CA ALA A 16 -75.08 19.39 25.55
C ALA A 16 -74.62 17.92 25.50
N GLU A 17 -75.48 17.02 25.06
CA GLU A 17 -75.15 15.61 24.88
C GLU A 17 -74.23 15.38 23.70
N ALA A 18 -74.51 16.01 22.54
CA ALA A 18 -73.61 16.00 21.39
C ALA A 18 -72.23 16.60 21.73
N LEU A 19 -72.17 17.67 22.52
CA LEU A 19 -70.90 18.26 22.96
C LEU A 19 -70.11 17.30 23.87
N ARG A 20 -70.79 16.58 24.77
CA ARG A 20 -70.14 15.57 25.63
C ARG A 20 -69.58 14.41 24.81
N GLU A 21 -70.32 13.94 23.81
CA GLU A 21 -69.88 12.86 22.93
C GLU A 21 -68.65 13.27 22.11
N VAL A 22 -68.70 14.43 21.47
CA VAL A 22 -67.57 14.98 20.69
C VAL A 22 -66.36 15.24 21.60
N ALA A 23 -66.56 15.76 22.81
CA ALA A 23 -65.48 15.97 23.78
C ALA A 23 -64.85 14.64 24.24
N ALA A 24 -65.66 13.60 24.43
CA ALA A 24 -65.17 12.26 24.79
C ALA A 24 -64.36 11.65 23.63
N GLN A 25 -64.86 11.74 22.39
CA GLN A 25 -64.15 11.26 21.20
C GLN A 25 -62.82 12.02 21.01
N LEU A 26 -62.83 13.35 21.11
CA LEU A 26 -61.61 14.17 21.01
C LEU A 26 -60.60 13.84 22.12
N LYS A 27 -61.07 13.52 23.33
CA LYS A 27 -60.21 13.11 24.43
C LYS A 27 -59.51 11.79 24.10
N VAL A 28 -60.26 10.77 23.69
CA VAL A 28 -59.71 9.45 23.30
C VAL A 28 -58.72 9.58 22.12
N PHE A 29 -59.11 10.25 21.04
CA PHE A 29 -58.24 10.48 19.88
C PHE A 29 -57.02 11.35 20.21
N GLY A 30 -57.20 12.35 21.07
CA GLY A 30 -56.18 13.33 21.44
C GLY A 30 -55.11 12.76 22.37
N THR A 31 -55.49 11.95 23.36
CA THR A 31 -54.56 11.50 24.39
C THR A 31 -53.97 10.11 24.12
N GLU A 32 -54.73 9.17 23.56
CA GLU A 32 -54.25 7.79 23.39
C GLU A 32 -53.62 7.58 22.01
N GLY A 33 -54.28 8.03 20.94
CA GLY A 33 -53.80 7.83 19.57
C GLY A 33 -52.54 8.65 19.24
N ARG A 34 -52.50 9.93 19.63
CA ARG A 34 -51.34 10.80 19.36
C ARG A 34 -50.13 10.44 20.22
N LYS A 35 -50.37 10.12 21.50
CA LYS A 35 -49.30 9.71 22.41
C LYS A 35 -48.70 8.37 21.99
N GLY A 36 -49.52 7.37 21.65
CA GLY A 36 -49.01 6.10 21.15
C GLY A 36 -48.19 6.23 19.86
N ARG A 37 -48.59 7.12 18.94
CA ARG A 37 -47.79 7.45 17.75
C ARG A 37 -46.46 8.12 18.06
N LEU A 38 -46.45 9.04 19.04
CA LEU A 38 -45.24 9.69 19.50
C LEU A 38 -44.29 8.67 20.14
N ASP A 39 -44.78 7.85 21.07
CA ASP A 39 -44.00 6.82 21.76
C ASP A 39 -43.40 5.80 20.77
N ALA A 40 -44.16 5.41 19.74
CA ALA A 40 -43.68 4.53 18.67
C ALA A 40 -42.57 5.17 17.84
N ALA A 41 -42.75 6.44 17.43
CA ALA A 41 -41.74 7.18 16.66
C ALA A 41 -40.48 7.45 17.49
N GLU A 42 -40.61 7.74 18.80
CA GLU A 42 -39.49 7.89 19.72
C GLU A 42 -38.71 6.59 19.88
N THR A 43 -39.41 5.47 20.03
CA THR A 43 -38.80 4.14 20.10
C THR A 43 -38.05 3.79 18.81
N GLU A 44 -38.65 4.08 17.64
CA GLU A 44 -38.00 3.87 16.35
C GLU A 44 -36.75 4.72 16.19
N ARG A 45 -36.84 6.01 16.55
CA ARG A 45 -35.68 6.92 16.56
C ARG A 45 -34.56 6.39 17.45
N GLU A 46 -34.88 5.93 18.65
CA GLU A 46 -33.88 5.43 19.59
C GLU A 46 -33.16 4.19 19.03
N ARG A 47 -33.92 3.24 18.45
CA ARG A 47 -33.34 2.06 17.79
C ARG A 47 -32.42 2.45 16.64
N ALA A 48 -32.89 3.34 15.76
CA ALA A 48 -32.09 3.84 14.64
C ALA A 48 -30.82 4.56 15.12
N HIS A 49 -30.90 5.31 16.22
CA HIS A 49 -29.77 6.00 16.80
C HIS A 49 -28.71 5.03 17.36
N VAL A 50 -29.14 3.99 18.08
CA VAL A 50 -28.24 2.94 18.58
C VAL A 50 -27.54 2.20 17.42
N ASP A 51 -28.28 1.88 16.36
CA ASP A 51 -27.69 1.26 15.17
C ASP A 51 -26.72 2.17 14.44
N PHE A 52 -27.05 3.45 14.32
CA PHE A 52 -26.15 4.46 13.77
C PHE A 52 -24.84 4.53 14.56
N GLU A 53 -24.89 4.66 15.88
CA GLU A 53 -23.70 4.73 16.73
C GLU A 53 -22.82 3.48 16.61
N ARG A 54 -23.44 2.29 16.53
CA ARG A 54 -22.75 1.02 16.33
C ARG A 54 -22.00 0.98 14.99
N VAL A 55 -22.66 1.35 13.90
CA VAL A 55 -22.06 1.38 12.55
C VAL A 55 -21.00 2.46 12.48
N GLN A 56 -21.26 3.65 13.01
CA GLN A 56 -20.33 4.77 13.00
C GLN A 56 -19.06 4.45 13.80
N ARG A 57 -19.17 3.75 14.93
CA ARG A 57 -18.00 3.27 15.69
C ARG A 57 -17.14 2.31 14.86
N ARG A 58 -17.75 1.35 14.17
CA ARG A 58 -17.03 0.41 13.29
C ARG A 58 -16.38 1.12 12.11
N ALA A 59 -17.09 2.06 11.48
CA ALA A 59 -16.56 2.85 10.38
C ALA A 59 -15.34 3.69 10.82
N ARG A 60 -15.44 4.37 11.98
CA ARG A 60 -14.32 5.12 12.57
C ARG A 60 -13.10 4.23 12.86
N ALA A 61 -13.31 3.03 13.41
CA ALA A 61 -12.24 2.08 13.66
C ALA A 61 -11.56 1.59 12.36
N ALA A 62 -12.36 1.25 11.33
CA ALA A 62 -11.84 0.84 10.03
C ALA A 62 -11.08 1.97 9.32
N GLN A 63 -11.59 3.21 9.41
CA GLN A 63 -10.91 4.39 8.87
C GLN A 63 -9.57 4.62 9.58
N LEU A 64 -9.55 4.55 10.92
CA LEU A 64 -8.32 4.70 11.70
C LEU A 64 -7.28 3.64 11.30
N LEU A 65 -7.68 2.37 11.22
CA LEU A 65 -6.79 1.29 10.80
C LEU A 65 -6.23 1.54 9.39
N ARG A 66 -7.09 1.88 8.43
CA ARG A 66 -6.68 2.18 7.05
C ARG A 66 -5.67 3.33 7.01
N THR A 67 -5.92 4.41 7.73
CA THR A 67 -5.04 5.58 7.78
C THR A 67 -3.71 5.26 8.44
N VAL A 68 -3.70 4.52 9.54
CA VAL A 68 -2.46 4.12 10.23
C VAL A 68 -1.63 3.18 9.35
N MET A 69 -2.23 2.12 8.81
CA MET A 69 -1.54 1.19 7.92
C MET A 69 -1.02 1.87 6.65
N GLY A 70 -1.81 2.79 6.07
CA GLY A 70 -1.39 3.61 4.94
C GLY A 70 -0.12 4.40 5.26
N ARG A 71 -0.13 5.16 6.36
CA ARG A 71 1.04 5.95 6.80
C ARG A 71 2.28 5.08 7.02
N HIS A 72 2.15 3.92 7.66
CA HIS A 72 3.31 3.03 7.88
C HIS A 72 3.84 2.44 6.57
N ARG A 73 2.96 2.07 5.64
CA ARG A 73 3.36 1.59 4.30
C ARG A 73 4.07 2.67 3.50
N ASP A 74 3.54 3.88 3.51
CA ASP A 74 4.11 5.01 2.77
C ASP A 74 5.47 5.42 3.37
N ALA A 75 5.61 5.37 4.70
CA ALA A 75 6.88 5.60 5.38
C ALA A 75 7.95 4.54 5.03
N MET A 76 7.58 3.25 4.98
CA MET A 76 8.49 2.18 4.55
C MET A 76 8.94 2.37 3.10
N ARG A 77 8.00 2.68 2.20
CA ARG A 77 8.30 2.94 0.78
C ARG A 77 9.29 4.08 0.61
N SER A 78 9.00 5.22 1.24
CA SER A 78 9.83 6.42 1.13
C SER A 78 11.24 6.23 1.73
N ARG A 79 11.38 5.42 2.79
CA ARG A 79 12.67 5.25 3.48
C ARG A 79 13.60 4.26 2.78
N TYR A 80 13.07 3.17 2.22
CA TYR A 80 13.91 2.07 1.73
C TYR A 80 13.58 1.61 0.30
N VAL A 81 12.30 1.45 -0.03
CA VAL A 81 11.90 0.88 -1.33
C VAL A 81 12.21 1.84 -2.47
N ASP A 82 11.82 3.11 -2.37
CA ASP A 82 12.00 4.08 -3.45
C ASP A 82 13.48 4.38 -3.73
N PRO A 83 14.35 4.58 -2.71
CA PRO A 83 15.78 4.74 -2.95
C PRO A 83 16.42 3.47 -3.53
N PHE A 84 16.03 2.28 -3.07
CA PHE A 84 16.56 1.02 -3.61
C PHE A 84 16.13 0.81 -5.05
N ARG A 85 14.85 0.98 -5.35
CA ARG A 85 14.33 0.90 -6.71
C ARG A 85 15.07 1.87 -7.63
N THR A 86 15.21 3.13 -7.20
CA THR A 86 15.89 4.17 -7.98
C THR A 86 17.33 3.77 -8.30
N GLU A 87 18.04 3.21 -7.33
CA GLU A 87 19.43 2.79 -7.51
C GLU A 87 19.56 1.54 -8.39
N VAL A 88 18.67 0.55 -8.22
CA VAL A 88 18.58 -0.62 -9.11
C VAL A 88 18.32 -0.19 -10.54
N GLU A 89 17.41 0.76 -10.75
CA GLU A 89 17.12 1.28 -12.09
C GLU A 89 18.29 2.09 -12.65
N ARG A 90 18.95 2.93 -11.84
CA ARG A 90 20.14 3.70 -12.26
C ARG A 90 21.24 2.79 -12.78
N LEU A 91 21.62 1.78 -11.99
CA LEU A 91 22.65 0.81 -12.36
C LEU A 91 22.17 -0.12 -13.48
N GLY A 92 20.93 -0.58 -13.42
CA GLY A 92 20.35 -1.47 -14.43
C GLY A 92 20.24 -0.82 -15.81
N ARG A 93 20.01 0.48 -15.91
CA ARG A 93 19.98 1.20 -17.20
C ARG A 93 21.31 1.16 -17.95
N ILE A 94 22.44 1.07 -17.24
CA ILE A 94 23.77 0.87 -17.85
C ILE A 94 23.80 -0.46 -18.62
N VAL A 95 23.26 -1.53 -18.02
CA VAL A 95 23.29 -2.89 -18.60
C VAL A 95 22.20 -3.09 -19.63
N PHE A 96 20.95 -2.76 -19.27
CA PHE A 96 19.76 -3.13 -20.02
C PHE A 96 19.25 -2.01 -20.95
N GLY A 97 19.73 -0.78 -20.80
CA GLY A 97 19.33 0.40 -21.57
C GLY A 97 18.36 1.32 -20.81
N GLU A 98 18.13 2.53 -21.35
CA GLU A 98 17.43 3.63 -20.67
C GLU A 98 15.99 3.31 -20.24
N THR A 99 15.29 2.43 -20.95
CA THR A 99 13.90 2.04 -20.68
C THR A 99 13.77 0.98 -19.58
N PHE A 100 14.88 0.61 -18.93
CA PHE A 100 14.89 -0.36 -17.86
C PHE A 100 14.22 0.20 -16.59
N GLU A 101 13.24 -0.54 -16.09
CA GLU A 101 12.56 -0.28 -14.83
C GLU A 101 12.31 -1.61 -14.08
N VAL A 102 12.13 -1.51 -12.76
CA VAL A 102 11.76 -2.66 -11.93
C VAL A 102 10.63 -2.33 -10.98
N ASP A 103 9.82 -3.34 -10.66
CA ASP A 103 8.89 -3.28 -9.55
C ASP A 103 9.52 -3.95 -8.33
N VAL A 104 9.58 -3.24 -7.21
CA VAL A 104 10.19 -3.69 -5.95
C VAL A 104 9.14 -3.70 -4.85
N ASP A 105 9.05 -4.82 -4.15
CA ASP A 105 8.13 -4.96 -3.01
C ASP A 105 8.69 -4.40 -1.69
N SER A 106 7.91 -4.49 -0.62
CA SER A 106 8.32 -4.03 0.71
C SER A 106 9.45 -4.85 1.36
N GLU A 107 9.77 -6.02 0.81
CA GLU A 107 10.88 -6.89 1.23
C GLU A 107 12.12 -6.69 0.35
N LEU A 108 12.15 -5.63 -0.46
CA LEU A 108 13.22 -5.29 -1.40
C LEU A 108 13.46 -6.38 -2.46
N ARG A 109 12.43 -7.16 -2.80
CA ARG A 109 12.50 -8.14 -3.89
C ARG A 109 12.01 -7.51 -5.18
N ILE A 110 12.73 -7.82 -6.27
CA ILE A 110 12.30 -7.45 -7.61
C ILE A 110 11.23 -8.44 -8.07
N GLY A 111 10.00 -7.96 -8.21
CA GLY A 111 8.87 -8.77 -8.68
C GLY A 111 8.77 -8.82 -10.20
N HIS A 112 8.98 -7.68 -10.85
CA HIS A 112 8.88 -7.54 -12.29
C HIS A 112 10.00 -6.67 -12.85
N ARG A 113 10.34 -6.91 -14.11
CA ARG A 113 11.20 -6.05 -14.90
C ARG A 113 10.44 -5.53 -16.10
N THR A 114 10.51 -4.22 -16.34
CA THR A 114 10.03 -3.59 -17.56
C THR A 114 11.22 -3.19 -18.43
N LEU A 115 11.16 -3.56 -19.70
CA LEU A 115 12.16 -3.18 -20.70
C LEU A 115 11.46 -2.87 -22.02
N SER A 116 11.71 -1.69 -22.58
CA SER A 116 11.05 -1.20 -23.81
C SER A 116 9.52 -1.32 -23.75
N GLY A 117 8.94 -0.94 -22.61
CA GLY A 117 7.49 -0.99 -22.36
C GLY A 117 6.92 -2.40 -22.10
N ARG A 118 7.74 -3.46 -22.13
CA ARG A 118 7.30 -4.83 -21.84
C ARG A 118 7.65 -5.23 -20.41
N THR A 119 6.63 -5.38 -19.58
CA THR A 119 6.74 -5.88 -18.20
C THR A 119 6.67 -7.40 -18.17
N VAL A 120 7.65 -8.04 -17.54
CA VAL A 120 7.68 -9.50 -17.34
C VAL A 120 7.96 -9.83 -15.88
N PRO A 121 7.40 -10.93 -15.34
CA PRO A 121 7.75 -11.41 -14.00
C PRO A 121 9.24 -11.76 -13.92
N TYR A 122 9.85 -11.51 -12.76
CA TYR A 122 11.25 -11.87 -12.50
C TYR A 122 11.51 -13.34 -12.80
N GLU A 123 10.57 -14.23 -12.47
CA GLU A 123 10.76 -15.66 -12.67
C GLU A 123 10.87 -16.11 -14.12
N SER A 124 10.32 -15.32 -15.04
CA SER A 124 10.37 -15.58 -16.49
C SER A 124 11.65 -15.07 -17.16
N LEU A 125 12.56 -14.44 -16.41
CA LEU A 125 13.84 -13.97 -16.92
C LEU A 125 14.80 -15.14 -17.19
N SER A 126 15.68 -14.99 -18.18
CA SER A 126 16.76 -15.95 -18.42
C SER A 126 17.74 -15.98 -17.25
N GLY A 127 18.46 -17.10 -17.08
CA GLY A 127 19.47 -17.24 -16.01
C GLY A 127 20.48 -16.10 -15.98
N GLY A 128 21.06 -15.72 -17.13
CA GLY A 128 21.99 -14.60 -17.22
C GLY A 128 21.36 -13.24 -16.88
N ALA A 129 20.10 -13.01 -17.24
CA ALA A 129 19.40 -11.78 -16.87
C ALA A 129 19.11 -11.72 -15.36
N LYS A 130 18.71 -12.85 -14.74
CA LYS A 130 18.55 -12.96 -13.28
C LYS A 130 19.87 -12.73 -12.55
N GLU A 131 20.95 -13.30 -13.08
CA GLU A 131 22.29 -13.15 -12.52
C GLU A 131 22.76 -11.69 -12.54
N GLN A 132 22.74 -11.04 -13.71
CA GLN A 132 23.11 -9.62 -13.87
C GLN A 132 22.26 -8.72 -12.96
N LEU A 133 20.94 -8.92 -12.96
CA LEU A 133 20.03 -8.15 -12.13
C LEU A 133 20.26 -8.39 -10.64
N GLY A 134 20.62 -9.62 -10.25
CA GLY A 134 20.98 -9.96 -8.88
C GLY A 134 22.28 -9.29 -8.43
N ILE A 135 23.26 -9.09 -9.32
CA ILE A 135 24.46 -8.31 -9.01
C ILE A 135 24.09 -6.83 -8.84
N VAL A 136 23.36 -6.27 -9.81
CA VAL A 136 22.88 -4.88 -9.75
C VAL A 136 22.10 -4.61 -8.45
N ALA A 137 21.21 -5.53 -8.05
CA ALA A 137 20.44 -5.40 -6.82
C ALA A 137 21.32 -5.42 -5.56
N ARG A 138 22.37 -6.25 -5.52
CA ARG A 138 23.31 -6.28 -4.38
C ARG A 138 24.13 -5.00 -4.29
N LEU A 139 24.59 -4.49 -5.43
CA LEU A 139 25.32 -3.22 -5.50
C LEU A 139 24.45 -2.05 -5.06
N ALA A 140 23.20 -1.98 -5.56
CA ALA A 140 22.24 -0.99 -5.12
C ALA A 140 21.96 -1.08 -3.61
N GLY A 141 21.79 -2.31 -3.10
CA GLY A 141 21.68 -2.61 -1.68
C GLY A 141 22.82 -2.04 -0.85
N ALA A 142 24.07 -2.29 -1.26
CA ALA A 142 25.25 -1.76 -0.60
C ALA A 142 25.30 -0.22 -0.62
N ALA A 143 24.92 0.40 -1.74
CA ALA A 143 24.88 1.87 -1.88
C ALA A 143 23.85 2.53 -0.96
N LEU A 144 22.75 1.85 -0.57
CA LEU A 144 21.82 2.39 0.44
C LEU A 144 22.44 2.48 1.83
N VAL A 145 23.29 1.51 2.19
CA VAL A 145 23.88 1.39 3.53
C VAL A 145 25.17 2.20 3.64
N ALA A 146 25.88 2.39 2.53
CA ALA A 146 27.14 3.12 2.45
C ALA A 146 27.09 4.59 2.94
N LYS A 147 25.90 5.17 3.09
CA LYS A 147 25.71 6.50 3.70
C LYS A 147 26.10 6.55 5.18
N GLU A 148 26.04 5.42 5.88
CA GLU A 148 26.35 5.31 7.30
C GLU A 148 27.61 4.46 7.54
N ASP A 149 27.75 3.33 6.83
CA ASP A 149 28.93 2.46 6.84
C ASP A 149 29.06 1.72 5.50
N SER A 150 30.22 1.78 4.84
CA SER A 150 30.44 1.07 3.57
C SER A 150 30.48 -0.45 3.81
N VAL A 151 29.59 -1.19 3.16
CA VAL A 151 29.58 -2.66 3.19
C VAL A 151 30.22 -3.22 1.92
N PRO A 152 31.18 -4.17 2.01
CA PRO A 152 31.79 -4.75 0.82
C PRO A 152 30.81 -5.70 0.11
N VAL A 153 30.84 -5.71 -1.22
CA VAL A 153 30.12 -6.67 -2.04
C VAL A 153 31.12 -7.69 -2.58
N VAL A 154 30.92 -8.96 -2.26
CA VAL A 154 31.72 -10.07 -2.77
C VAL A 154 30.97 -10.79 -3.88
N ILE A 155 31.63 -10.97 -5.02
CA ILE A 155 31.12 -11.66 -6.21
C ILE A 155 32.02 -12.86 -6.46
N ASP A 156 31.45 -14.06 -6.52
CA ASP A 156 32.18 -15.31 -6.71
C ASP A 156 31.76 -15.99 -8.02
N ASP A 157 32.69 -16.07 -8.96
CA ASP A 157 32.62 -16.64 -10.31
C ASP A 157 31.32 -16.37 -11.10
N ALA A 158 30.79 -15.16 -10.97
CA ALA A 158 29.57 -14.78 -11.66
C ALA A 158 29.80 -14.48 -13.17
N LEU A 159 28.69 -14.18 -13.85
CA LEU A 159 28.60 -13.76 -15.24
C LEU A 159 28.99 -14.83 -16.26
N GLY A 160 28.94 -16.11 -15.87
CA GLY A 160 29.32 -17.24 -16.74
C GLY A 160 28.43 -17.43 -17.98
N PHE A 161 27.21 -16.89 -17.96
CA PHE A 161 26.25 -16.96 -19.08
C PHE A 161 25.95 -15.58 -19.69
N THR A 162 26.85 -14.62 -19.50
CA THR A 162 26.71 -13.24 -20.00
C THR A 162 27.45 -13.06 -21.32
N ASP A 163 26.78 -12.49 -22.32
CA ASP A 163 27.38 -12.17 -23.61
C ASP A 163 28.40 -11.01 -23.51
N ALA A 164 29.30 -10.92 -24.50
CA ALA A 164 30.41 -9.98 -24.48
C ALA A 164 29.98 -8.50 -24.38
N GLU A 165 28.88 -8.13 -25.03
CA GLU A 165 28.36 -6.76 -24.97
C GLU A 165 27.90 -6.44 -23.54
N ARG A 166 27.17 -7.35 -22.92
CA ARG A 166 26.73 -7.20 -21.53
C ARG A 166 27.88 -7.27 -20.52
N LEU A 167 28.93 -8.04 -20.78
CA LEU A 167 30.13 -8.03 -19.91
C LEU A 167 30.76 -6.64 -19.87
N THR A 168 30.89 -5.98 -21.02
CA THR A 168 31.38 -4.59 -21.08
C THR A 168 30.50 -3.64 -20.28
N ARG A 169 29.17 -3.72 -20.43
CA ARG A 169 28.25 -2.88 -19.65
C ARG A 169 28.25 -3.21 -18.15
N MET A 170 28.44 -4.47 -17.78
CA MET A 170 28.61 -4.86 -16.38
C MET A 170 29.91 -4.30 -15.79
N ALA A 171 30.98 -4.21 -16.59
CA ALA A 171 32.20 -3.54 -16.15
C ALA A 171 31.98 -2.06 -15.84
N GLU A 172 31.22 -1.35 -16.68
CA GLU A 172 30.81 0.04 -16.42
C GLU A 172 29.99 0.16 -15.13
N VAL A 173 29.12 -0.82 -14.83
CA VAL A 173 28.41 -0.86 -13.54
C VAL A 173 29.37 -0.96 -12.37
N PHE A 174 30.39 -1.83 -12.44
CA PHE A 174 31.38 -1.97 -11.37
C PHE A 174 32.19 -0.69 -11.18
N ASP A 175 32.62 -0.04 -12.27
CA ASP A 175 33.32 1.24 -12.20
C ASP A 175 32.42 2.36 -11.61
N ALA A 176 31.11 2.33 -11.90
CA ALA A 176 30.16 3.32 -11.39
C ALA A 176 29.88 3.22 -9.88
N VAL A 177 30.22 2.10 -9.23
CA VAL A 177 30.05 1.90 -7.77
C VAL A 177 31.35 1.87 -7.00
N ALA A 178 32.50 1.79 -7.68
CA ALA A 178 33.83 1.72 -7.06
C ALA A 178 34.18 2.95 -6.18
N GLY A 179 33.49 4.08 -6.37
CA GLY A 179 33.67 5.29 -5.56
C GLY A 179 32.95 5.27 -4.21
N ASP A 180 31.90 4.47 -4.06
CA ASP A 180 30.98 4.51 -2.91
C ASP A 180 31.06 3.25 -2.03
N GLY A 181 31.88 2.26 -2.41
CA GLY A 181 32.06 1.02 -1.66
C GLY A 181 33.11 0.09 -2.25
N GLN A 182 33.39 -1.02 -1.55
CA GLN A 182 34.36 -2.02 -2.01
C GLN A 182 33.66 -3.19 -2.72
N VAL A 183 34.09 -3.49 -3.94
CA VAL A 183 33.67 -4.69 -4.68
C VAL A 183 34.84 -5.66 -4.78
N ILE A 184 34.67 -6.89 -4.31
CA ILE A 184 35.68 -7.96 -4.36
C ILE A 184 35.17 -9.03 -5.31
N ILE A 185 35.95 -9.30 -6.36
CA ILE A 185 35.59 -10.29 -7.38
C ILE A 185 36.56 -11.47 -7.29
N LEU A 186 36.02 -12.65 -7.02
CA LEU A 186 36.73 -13.92 -7.05
C LEU A 186 36.33 -14.64 -8.34
N THR A 187 37.29 -15.03 -9.18
CA THR A 187 36.95 -15.74 -10.43
C THR A 187 38.11 -16.56 -10.96
N CYS A 188 37.78 -17.66 -11.63
CA CYS A 188 38.72 -18.44 -12.44
C CYS A 188 38.77 -17.98 -13.90
N SER A 189 37.93 -17.01 -14.29
CA SER A 189 37.80 -16.49 -15.66
C SER A 189 37.98 -14.97 -15.69
N PRO A 190 39.20 -14.44 -15.43
CA PRO A 190 39.44 -13.01 -15.29
C PRO A 190 39.05 -12.19 -16.54
N GLN A 191 39.03 -12.82 -17.72
CA GLN A 191 38.64 -12.17 -18.97
C GLN A 191 37.20 -11.63 -18.94
N ARG A 192 36.31 -12.19 -18.09
CA ARG A 192 34.93 -11.68 -17.92
C ARG A 192 34.87 -10.29 -17.33
N TYR A 193 35.92 -9.89 -16.60
CA TYR A 193 36.02 -8.62 -15.87
C TYR A 193 37.10 -7.70 -16.44
N ALA A 194 37.70 -8.06 -17.58
CA ALA A 194 38.80 -7.29 -18.19
C ALA A 194 38.42 -5.86 -18.61
N GLY A 195 37.12 -5.56 -18.71
CA GLY A 195 36.62 -4.22 -19.00
C GLY A 195 36.65 -3.25 -17.80
N VAL A 196 36.79 -3.76 -16.57
CA VAL A 196 36.72 -2.93 -15.34
C VAL A 196 38.00 -2.11 -15.23
N GLN A 197 37.90 -0.79 -15.38
CA GLN A 197 39.07 0.08 -15.46
C GLN A 197 39.69 0.33 -14.08
N THR A 198 38.87 0.33 -13.03
CA THR A 198 39.30 0.61 -11.65
C THR A 198 39.83 -0.62 -10.90
N ALA A 199 39.85 -1.79 -11.54
CA ALA A 199 40.18 -3.04 -10.88
C ALA A 199 41.66 -3.17 -10.51
N LEU A 200 41.93 -3.54 -9.26
CA LEU A 200 43.22 -4.08 -8.85
C LEU A 200 43.22 -5.61 -9.07
N HIS A 201 44.07 -6.08 -9.98
CA HIS A 201 44.20 -7.50 -10.27
C HIS A 201 45.23 -8.15 -9.35
N ILE A 202 44.81 -9.21 -8.64
CA ILE A 202 45.66 -9.99 -7.74
C ILE A 202 45.64 -11.44 -8.20
N GLU A 203 46.76 -11.94 -8.71
CA GLU A 203 46.93 -13.37 -8.97
C GLU A 203 47.18 -14.12 -7.67
N LEU A 204 46.33 -15.09 -7.36
CA LEU A 204 46.55 -16.00 -6.24
C LEU A 204 47.60 -17.02 -6.67
N ALA A 205 48.86 -16.79 -6.31
CA ALA A 205 49.94 -17.74 -6.56
C ALA A 205 49.55 -19.13 -6.02
N SER A 206 49.65 -20.16 -6.86
CA SER A 206 49.57 -21.52 -6.37
C SER A 206 50.74 -21.72 -5.42
N SER A 207 50.43 -22.03 -4.16
CA SER A 207 51.43 -22.50 -3.20
C SER A 207 52.21 -23.63 -3.88
N THR A 208 53.44 -23.33 -4.30
CA THR A 208 54.40 -24.35 -4.69
C THR A 208 54.66 -25.12 -3.40
N ARG A 209 54.03 -26.29 -3.26
CA ARG A 209 54.34 -27.21 -2.17
C ARG A 209 55.79 -27.63 -2.38
N GLY A 210 56.67 -27.11 -1.54
CA GLY A 210 58.00 -27.68 -1.32
C GLY A 210 57.90 -29.02 -0.60
#